data_AF-A0A843GR96-F1
#
_entry.id   AF-A0A843GR96-F1
#
_cell.length_a   1.000
_cell.length_b   1.000
_cell.length_c   1.000
_cell.angle_alpha   90.00
_cell.angle_beta   90.00
_cell.angle_gamma   90.00
#
_symmetry.space_group_name_H-M   'P 1'
#
loop_
_entity.id
_entity.type
_entity.pdbx_description
1 polymer ?
#
loop_
_entity_poly.entity_id
_entity_poly.type
_entity_poly.pdbx_seq_one_letter_code
_entity_poly.pdbx_strand_id
1 'polypeptide(L)'
;MLIFICFLGILFPFIIVGITMLLENKIINKKLDTFLSILAVLSVVTFFAGIIGLIELDYKNSTKTIFVTSKDGIEYVFEDAHCEYTRDRIKIKTEDNEQIYFYDPIKVEEK
;
A
#
# COMPACT_ATOMS: atom_id res chain seq x y z
N MET A 1 2.60 12.26 -8.30
CA MET A 1 3.43 12.12 -7.08
C MET A 1 3.96 10.69 -6.91
N LEU A 2 3.13 9.65 -7.06
CA LEU A 2 3.52 8.22 -6.97
C LEU A 2 4.64 7.80 -7.94
N ILE A 3 4.60 8.28 -9.19
CA ILE A 3 5.62 8.03 -10.21
C ILE A 3 6.99 8.54 -9.75
N PHE A 4 7.04 9.70 -9.09
CA PHE A 4 8.30 10.30 -8.63
C PHE A 4 8.97 9.45 -7.53
N ILE A 5 8.17 8.83 -6.66
CA ILE A 5 8.65 7.93 -5.60
C ILE A 5 9.18 6.62 -6.19
N CYS A 6 8.48 6.07 -7.20
CA CYS A 6 8.95 4.89 -7.93
C CYS A 6 10.27 5.17 -8.67
N PHE A 7 10.39 6.34 -9.31
CA PHE A 7 11.63 6.78 -9.94
C PHE A 7 12.78 6.92 -8.94
N LEU A 8 12.52 7.46 -7.73
CA LEU A 8 13.54 7.57 -6.69
C LEU A 8 14.00 6.20 -6.17
N GLY A 9 13.05 5.28 -5.95
CA GLY A 9 13.33 3.91 -5.51
C GLY A 9 14.11 3.07 -6.52
N ILE A 10 13.92 3.34 -7.82
CA ILE A 10 14.68 2.68 -8.90
C ILE A 10 16.05 3.36 -9.08
N LEU A 11 16.16 4.69 -9.01
CA LEU A 11 17.44 5.39 -9.19
C LEU A 11 18.46 5.06 -8.10
N PHE A 12 18.02 4.90 -6.85
CA PHE A 12 18.90 4.71 -5.70
C PHE A 12 19.84 3.49 -5.82
N PRO A 13 19.37 2.27 -6.20
CA PRO A 13 20.26 1.13 -6.40
C PRO A 13 21.24 1.31 -7.57
N PHE A 14 20.86 2.00 -8.65
CA PHE A 14 21.80 2.28 -9.75
C PHE A 14 22.92 3.24 -9.33
N ILE A 15 22.62 4.25 -8.50
CA ILE A 15 23.63 5.14 -7.94
C ILE A 15 24.61 4.36 -7.04
N ILE A 16 24.09 3.46 -6.19
CA ILE A 16 24.93 2.63 -5.33
C ILE A 16 25.85 1.76 -6.18
N VAL A 17 25.31 1.00 -7.15
CA VAL A 17 26.12 0.14 -8.04
C VAL A 17 27.18 0.95 -8.79
N GLY A 18 26.82 2.12 -9.32
CA GLY A 18 27.77 3.02 -10.00
C GLY A 18 28.91 3.49 -9.07
N ILE A 19 28.59 3.85 -7.83
CA ILE A 19 29.58 4.22 -6.82
C ILE A 19 30.47 3.02 -6.45
N THR A 20 29.89 1.82 -6.29
CA THR A 20 30.66 0.60 -5.98
C THR A 20 31.65 0.23 -7.08
N MET A 21 31.26 0.31 -8.36
CA MET A 21 32.15 0.05 -9.50
C MET A 21 33.27 1.11 -9.63
N LEU A 22 32.97 2.38 -9.32
CA LEU A 22 33.97 3.45 -9.28
C LEU A 22 34.99 3.27 -8.15
N LEU A 23 34.55 2.73 -7.00
CA LEU A 23 35.40 2.45 -5.85
C LEU A 23 36.22 1.16 -6.03
N GLU A 24 35.70 0.11 -6.67
CA GLU A 24 36.48 -1.10 -6.99
C GLU A 24 37.70 -0.78 -7.87
N ASN A 25 37.56 0.19 -8.77
CA ASN A 25 38.64 0.62 -9.66
C ASN A 25 39.72 1.46 -8.94
N LYS A 26 39.47 1.86 -7.68
CA LYS A 26 40.42 2.55 -6.80
C LYS A 26 40.59 1.71 -5.53
N ILE A 27 41.64 0.91 -5.47
CA ILE A 27 42.12 0.16 -4.29
C ILE A 27 41.73 0.85 -2.97
N ILE A 28 40.71 0.35 -2.24
CA ILE A 28 40.36 0.90 -0.94
C ILE A 28 40.21 -0.20 0.11
N ASN A 29 40.88 0.08 1.23
CA ASN A 29 40.94 -0.64 2.50
C ASN A 29 39.62 -1.25 2.99
N LYS A 30 39.77 -2.35 3.75
CA LYS A 30 38.77 -3.12 4.54
C LYS A 30 37.69 -2.31 5.28
N LYS A 31 37.91 -1.02 5.57
CA LYS A 31 36.90 -0.10 6.15
C LYS A 31 35.80 0.30 5.15
N LEU A 32 36.12 0.34 3.86
CA LEU A 32 35.16 0.68 2.81
C LEU A 32 34.24 -0.48 2.48
N ASP A 33 34.72 -1.74 2.52
CA ASP A 33 33.86 -2.92 2.37
C ASP A 33 32.76 -2.97 3.43
N THR A 34 33.10 -2.63 4.67
CA THR A 34 32.12 -2.51 5.76
C THR A 34 31.12 -1.39 5.48
N PHE A 35 31.58 -0.25 4.95
CA PHE A 35 30.71 0.88 4.59
C PHE A 35 29.76 0.55 3.43
N LEU A 36 30.26 -0.09 2.36
CA LEU A 36 29.43 -0.58 1.26
C LEU A 36 28.41 -1.60 1.73
N SER A 37 28.81 -2.53 2.60
CA SER A 37 27.90 -3.53 3.15
C SER A 37 26.77 -2.89 3.97
N ILE A 38 27.10 -1.89 4.81
CA ILE A 38 26.10 -1.12 5.55
C ILE A 38 25.16 -0.37 4.60
N LEU A 39 25.70 0.25 3.55
CA LEU A 39 24.91 0.99 2.55
C LEU A 39 23.97 0.06 1.77
N ALA A 40 24.43 -1.15 1.41
CA ALA A 40 23.61 -2.16 0.76
C ALA A 40 22.44 -2.58 1.65
N VAL A 41 22.70 -2.86 2.95
CA VAL A 41 21.65 -3.20 3.93
C VAL A 41 20.65 -2.04 4.07
N LEU A 42 21.12 -0.80 4.17
CA LEU A 42 20.25 0.39 4.23
C LEU A 42 19.35 0.50 3.00
N SER A 43 19.88 0.21 1.79
CA SER A 43 19.09 0.24 0.55
C SER A 43 17.97 -0.80 0.53
N VAL A 44 18.24 -1.99 1.10
CA VAL A 44 17.26 -3.06 1.20
C VAL A 44 16.16 -2.66 2.19
N VAL A 45 16.53 -2.10 3.35
CA VAL A 45 15.57 -1.62 4.36
C VAL A 45 14.68 -0.52 3.81
N THR A 46 15.24 0.48 3.11
CA THR A 46 14.44 1.55 2.51
C THR A 46 13.55 1.06 1.37
N PHE A 47 13.98 0.07 0.60
CA PHE A 47 13.15 -0.57 -0.42
C PHE A 47 11.92 -1.25 0.19
N PHE A 48 12.10 -2.07 1.23
CA PHE A 48 10.96 -2.72 1.91
C PHE A 48 10.03 -1.71 2.59
N ALA A 49 10.58 -0.69 3.25
CA ALA A 49 9.77 0.39 3.82
C ALA A 49 8.96 1.13 2.74
N GLY A 50 9.56 1.35 1.57
CA GLY A 50 8.89 1.94 0.41
C GLY A 50 7.74 1.08 -0.13
N ILE A 51 7.94 -0.24 -0.24
CA ILE A 51 6.87 -1.17 -0.65
C ILE A 51 5.72 -1.18 0.36
N ILE A 52 6.03 -1.26 1.66
CA ILE A 52 5.00 -1.23 2.72
C ILE A 52 4.21 0.08 2.65
N GLY A 53 4.89 1.22 2.51
CA GLY A 53 4.24 2.52 2.35
C GLY A 53 3.38 2.63 1.09
N LEU A 54 3.79 2.00 -0.02
CA LEU A 54 3.00 1.92 -1.25
C LEU A 54 1.73 1.08 -1.07
N ILE A 55 1.84 -0.08 -0.42
CA ILE A 55 0.69 -0.95 -0.12
C ILE A 55 -0.30 -0.22 0.79
N GLU A 56 0.18 0.49 1.81
CA GLU A 56 -0.69 1.23 2.72
C GLU A 56 -1.36 2.43 2.03
N LEU A 57 -0.68 3.09 1.09
CA LEU A 57 -1.25 4.13 0.26
C LEU A 57 -2.32 3.59 -0.69
N ASP A 58 -2.09 2.43 -1.31
CA ASP A 58 -3.07 1.79 -2.21
C ASP A 58 -4.29 1.30 -1.43
N TYR A 59 -4.08 0.78 -0.22
CA TYR A 59 -5.15 0.41 0.70
C TYR A 59 -6.00 1.61 1.13
N LYS A 60 -5.38 2.75 1.49
CA LYS A 60 -6.10 3.98 1.87
C LYS A 60 -6.76 4.70 0.69
N ASN A 61 -6.15 4.65 -0.50
CA ASN A 61 -6.73 5.24 -1.71
C ASN A 61 -7.74 4.32 -2.41
N SER A 62 -7.92 3.09 -1.94
CA SER A 62 -9.02 2.23 -2.36
C SER A 62 -10.32 2.68 -1.67
N THR A 63 -10.70 3.93 -1.92
CA THR A 63 -11.98 4.50 -1.52
C THR A 63 -13.08 3.78 -2.30
N LYS A 64 -13.69 2.78 -1.65
CA LYS A 64 -14.79 2.00 -2.22
C LYS A 64 -16.12 2.63 -1.83
N THR A 65 -16.93 2.94 -2.82
CA THR A 65 -18.33 3.32 -2.62
C THR A 65 -19.19 2.06 -2.63
N ILE A 66 -19.83 1.76 -1.50
CA ILE A 66 -20.75 0.63 -1.36
C ILE A 66 -22.18 1.12 -1.48
N PHE A 67 -22.92 0.56 -2.43
CA PHE A 67 -24.36 0.77 -2.60
C PHE A 67 -25.08 -0.46 -2.07
N VAL A 68 -26.00 -0.28 -1.11
CA VAL A 68 -26.85 -1.36 -0.60
C VAL A 68 -28.32 -1.03 -0.82
N THR A 69 -29.02 -1.91 -1.53
CA THR A 69 -30.47 -1.82 -1.73
C THR A 69 -31.20 -2.76 -0.78
N SER A 70 -32.02 -2.20 0.11
CA SER A 70 -32.89 -2.95 1.02
C SER A 70 -34.08 -3.58 0.29
N LYS A 71 -34.77 -4.53 0.94
CA LYS A 71 -36.03 -5.12 0.47
C LYS A 71 -37.13 -4.10 0.15
N ASP A 72 -37.13 -3.00 0.88
CA ASP A 72 -38.09 -1.91 0.70
C ASP A 72 -37.72 -0.97 -0.46
N GLY A 73 -36.67 -1.30 -1.22
CA GLY A 73 -36.19 -0.49 -2.35
C GLY A 73 -35.40 0.75 -1.93
N ILE A 74 -35.10 0.91 -0.65
CA ILE A 74 -34.26 2.01 -0.14
C ILE A 74 -32.81 1.71 -0.48
N GLU A 75 -32.14 2.67 -1.13
CA GLU A 75 -30.72 2.62 -1.44
C GLU A 75 -29.92 3.39 -0.39
N TYR A 76 -28.90 2.74 0.17
CA TYR A 76 -27.96 3.30 1.11
C TYR A 76 -26.59 3.39 0.43
N VAL A 77 -25.94 4.55 0.54
CA VAL A 77 -24.63 4.81 -0.06
C VAL A 77 -23.62 5.00 1.07
N PHE A 78 -22.53 4.24 1.01
CA PHE A 78 -21.42 4.33 1.95
C PHE A 78 -20.14 4.63 1.20
N GLU A 79 -19.55 5.78 1.49
CA GLU A 79 -18.21 6.13 1.03
C GLU A 79 -17.18 5.53 1.99
N ASP A 80 -16.01 5.17 1.46
CA ASP A 80 -14.85 4.71 2.23
C ASP A 80 -15.17 3.56 3.21
N ALA A 81 -15.97 2.61 2.71
CA ALA A 81 -16.48 1.54 3.52
C ALA A 81 -16.05 0.16 2.99
N HIS A 82 -16.11 -0.83 3.86
CA HIS A 82 -15.82 -2.22 3.54
C HIS A 82 -17.01 -3.12 3.87
N CYS A 83 -17.35 -4.00 2.92
CA CYS A 83 -18.36 -5.04 3.08
C CYS A 83 -17.75 -6.33 3.65
N GLU A 84 -18.34 -6.83 4.72
CA GLU A 84 -18.12 -8.17 5.23
C GLU A 84 -19.42 -8.98 5.05
N TYR A 85 -19.38 -9.96 4.13
CA TYR A 85 -20.52 -10.82 3.82
C TYR A 85 -20.53 -12.02 4.77
N THR A 86 -21.63 -12.18 5.51
CA THR A 86 -21.93 -13.40 6.27
C THR A 86 -23.15 -14.08 5.66
N ARG A 87 -23.39 -15.35 6.00
CA ARG A 87 -24.42 -16.19 5.34
C ARG A 87 -25.81 -15.54 5.26
N ASP A 88 -26.14 -14.67 6.21
CA ASP A 88 -27.51 -14.16 6.40
C ASP A 88 -27.58 -12.62 6.49
N ARG A 89 -26.44 -11.92 6.40
CA ARG A 89 -26.37 -10.45 6.55
C ARG A 89 -25.08 -9.88 5.98
N ILE A 90 -25.12 -8.60 5.65
CA ILE A 90 -23.96 -7.80 5.24
C ILE A 90 -23.62 -6.83 6.35
N LYS A 91 -22.36 -6.80 6.74
CA LYS A 91 -21.81 -5.84 7.69
C LYS A 91 -20.98 -4.83 6.91
N ILE A 92 -21.35 -3.57 7.01
CA ILE A 92 -20.62 -2.46 6.42
C ILE A 92 -19.84 -1.79 7.53
N LYS A 93 -18.54 -1.64 7.33
CA LYS A 93 -17.64 -0.95 8.24
C LYS A 93 -17.12 0.31 7.56
N THR A 94 -17.39 1.48 8.14
CA THR A 94 -16.83 2.76 7.69
C THR A 94 -15.46 3.03 8.34
N GLU A 95 -14.68 3.96 7.79
CA GLU A 95 -13.40 4.38 8.40
C GLU A 95 -13.55 4.89 9.83
N ASP A 96 -14.67 5.55 10.14
CA ASP A 96 -15.03 6.04 11.49
C ASP A 96 -15.42 4.91 12.47
N ASN A 97 -15.20 3.65 12.07
CA ASN A 97 -15.50 2.45 12.84
C ASN A 97 -17.01 2.27 13.12
N GLU A 98 -17.88 3.02 12.43
CA GLU A 98 -19.32 2.77 12.45
C GLU A 98 -19.61 1.46 11.72
N GLN A 99 -20.49 0.66 12.32
CA GLN A 99 -20.83 -0.67 11.83
C GLN A 99 -22.33 -0.73 11.61
N ILE A 100 -22.73 -0.95 10.35
CA ILE A 100 -24.13 -1.03 9.97
C ILE A 100 -24.38 -2.44 9.45
N TYR A 101 -25.46 -3.05 9.95
CA TYR A 101 -25.86 -4.41 9.60
C TYR A 101 -27.10 -4.37 8.72
N PHE A 102 -26.99 -4.97 7.53
CA PHE A 102 -28.09 -5.16 6.60
C PHE A 102 -28.53 -6.62 6.63
N TYR A 103 -29.78 -6.84 7.03
CA TYR A 103 -30.45 -8.14 6.98
C TYR A 103 -31.29 -8.19 5.70
N ASP A 104 -31.13 -9.25 4.92
CA ASP A 104 -31.78 -9.45 3.61
C ASP A 104 -31.59 -8.33 2.56
N PRO A 105 -30.35 -7.93 2.23
CA PRO A 105 -30.12 -6.99 1.13
C PRO A 105 -30.51 -7.61 -0.22
N ILE A 106 -31.24 -6.86 -1.05
CA ILE A 106 -31.59 -7.29 -2.41
C ILE A 106 -30.35 -7.21 -3.32
N LYS A 107 -29.53 -6.18 -3.13
CA LYS A 107 -28.39 -5.91 -4.00
C LYS A 107 -27.30 -5.16 -3.24
N VAL A 108 -26.05 -5.54 -3.49
CA VAL A 108 -24.87 -4.78 -3.07
C VAL A 108 -23.94 -4.59 -4.26
N GLU A 109 -23.56 -3.34 -4.51
CA GLU A 109 -22.54 -2.98 -5.50
C GLU A 109 -21.36 -2.29 -4.81
N GLU A 110 -20.14 -2.71 -5.16
CA GLU A 110 -18.90 -2.04 -4.76
C GLU A 110 -18.34 -1.32 -5.99
N LYS A 111 -18.18 0.01 -5.94
CA LYS A 111 -17.59 0.84 -7.01
C LYS A 111 -16.34 1.56 -6.54
#